data_AF-A0A101WQV1-F1
#
_entry.id   AF-A0A101WQV1-F1
#
_cell.length_a   1.000
_cell.length_b   1.000
_cell.length_c   1.000
_cell.angle_alpha   90.00
_cell.angle_beta   90.00
_cell.angle_gamma   90.00
#
_symmetry.space_group_name_H-M   'P 1'
#
loop_
_entity.id
_entity.type
_entity.pdbx_description
1 polymer ?
#
loop_
_entity_poly.entity_id
_entity_poly.type
_entity_poly.pdbx_seq_one_letter_code
_entity_poly.pdbx_strand_id
1 'polypeptide(L)'
;MAAPIAEQPAYLTSIGQSADVQMVKTLLTRADIKFDFNSIVEADGISGKTLVLAVGGSSKGLGAAGIKAEDELVRAAEIVKKAKEQNMVIISVHVGGEARRGELSDKFINEVVPYSDYIIVVKDGNKDGFFEKLAKGVPMDTVEKITAVVDPLKAAFK
;
A
#
# COMPACT_ATOMS: atom_id res chain seq x y z
N MET A 1 15.01 5.69 -7.27
CA MET A 1 15.18 6.02 -5.83
C MET A 1 14.70 7.44 -5.58
N ALA A 2 13.49 7.56 -5.05
CA ALA A 2 13.00 8.83 -4.53
C ALA A 2 13.90 9.30 -3.37
N ALA A 3 14.06 10.62 -3.22
CA ALA A 3 14.59 11.19 -1.99
C ALA A 3 13.71 10.74 -0.80
N PRO A 4 14.26 10.62 0.43
CA PRO A 4 13.46 10.16 1.55
C PRO A 4 12.31 11.14 1.81
N ILE A 5 11.08 10.65 1.64
CA ILE A 5 9.84 11.41 1.78
C ILE A 5 9.10 11.08 3.07
N ALA A 6 9.29 9.89 3.63
CA ALA A 6 8.53 9.33 4.74
C ALA A 6 9.28 9.45 6.08
N GLU A 7 8.52 9.38 7.17
CA GLU A 7 8.98 9.55 8.53
C GLU A 7 8.41 8.46 9.45
N GLN A 8 9.13 8.14 10.52
CA GLN A 8 8.70 7.16 11.53
C GLN A 8 7.93 7.84 12.68
N PRO A 9 6.98 7.16 13.35
CA PRO A 9 6.49 5.81 13.05
C PRO A 9 5.52 5.79 11.86
N ALA A 10 5.55 4.70 11.11
CA ALA A 10 4.61 4.43 10.03
C ALA A 10 3.36 3.69 10.54
N TYR A 11 2.34 3.60 9.72
CA TYR A 11 1.15 2.80 9.96
C TYR A 11 0.88 1.91 8.77
N LEU A 12 0.88 0.61 8.97
CA LEU A 12 0.59 -0.38 7.93
C LEU A 12 -0.87 -0.82 8.02
N THR A 13 -1.57 -0.72 6.90
CA THR A 13 -2.90 -1.30 6.74
C THR A 13 -3.01 -2.07 5.42
N SER A 14 -3.96 -3.00 5.36
CA SER A 14 -4.28 -3.75 4.15
C SER A 14 -5.41 -3.04 3.42
N ILE A 15 -5.33 -2.95 2.09
CA ILE A 15 -6.46 -2.58 1.24
C ILE A 15 -6.78 -3.78 0.34
N GLY A 16 -7.96 -4.36 0.52
CA GLY A 16 -8.42 -5.57 -0.15
C GLY A 16 -8.21 -6.87 0.63
N GLN A 17 -7.74 -6.77 1.89
CA GLN A 17 -7.52 -7.89 2.82
C GLN A 17 -6.70 -9.06 2.24
N SER A 18 -5.70 -8.78 1.40
CA SER A 18 -4.80 -9.82 0.88
C SER A 18 -3.78 -10.27 1.92
N ALA A 19 -3.28 -11.49 1.76
CA ALA A 19 -2.16 -12.01 2.54
C ALA A 19 -0.85 -11.20 2.32
N ASP A 20 -0.81 -10.39 1.26
CA ASP A 20 0.33 -9.59 0.85
C ASP A 20 0.70 -8.56 1.93
N VAL A 21 -0.25 -8.11 2.75
CA VAL A 21 0.01 -7.20 3.87
C VAL A 21 0.98 -7.79 4.91
N GLN A 22 0.95 -9.11 5.13
CA GLN A 22 1.90 -9.76 6.05
C GLN A 22 3.32 -9.78 5.48
N MET A 23 3.44 -9.85 4.15
CA MET A 23 4.73 -9.72 3.48
C MET A 23 5.25 -8.29 3.62
N VAL A 24 4.42 -7.27 3.38
CA VAL A 24 4.79 -5.85 3.57
C VAL A 24 5.21 -5.58 5.03
N LYS A 25 4.46 -6.13 6.00
CA LYS A 25 4.81 -6.08 7.42
C LYS A 25 6.22 -6.60 7.68
N THR A 26 6.53 -7.78 7.14
CA THR A 26 7.85 -8.41 7.28
C THR A 26 8.94 -7.55 6.63
N LEU A 27 8.65 -6.93 5.48
CA LEU A 27 9.59 -6.05 4.78
C LEU A 27 9.88 -4.77 5.57
N LEU A 28 8.86 -4.15 6.19
CA LEU A 28 9.04 -2.99 7.07
C LEU A 28 9.87 -3.34 8.31
N THR A 29 9.64 -4.51 8.92
CA THR A 29 10.46 -4.98 10.05
C THR A 29 11.91 -5.22 9.62
N ARG A 30 12.14 -5.82 8.45
CA ARG A 30 13.50 -5.98 7.87
C ARG A 30 14.14 -4.65 7.50
N ALA A 31 13.32 -3.64 7.22
CA ALA A 31 13.77 -2.29 6.98
C ALA A 31 14.18 -1.53 8.25
N ASP A 32 13.96 -2.12 9.44
CA ASP A 32 14.11 -1.47 10.75
C ASP A 32 13.24 -0.22 10.89
N ILE A 33 12.06 -0.24 10.26
CA ILE A 33 11.07 0.83 10.34
C ILE A 33 10.14 0.56 11.50
N LYS A 34 9.95 1.55 12.38
CA LYS A 34 8.90 1.48 13.42
C LYS A 34 7.53 1.70 12.78
N PHE A 35 6.63 0.75 12.97
CA PHE A 35 5.27 0.88 12.46
C PHE A 35 4.23 0.22 13.37
N ASP A 36 3.02 0.75 13.33
CA ASP A 36 1.82 0.11 13.83
C ASP A 36 1.12 -0.66 12.70
N PHE A 37 0.40 -1.74 13.03
CA PHE A 37 -0.26 -2.57 12.03
C PHE A 37 -1.68 -2.93 12.45
N ASN A 38 -2.63 -2.61 11.60
CA ASN A 38 -4.00 -3.09 11.69
C ASN A 38 -4.60 -3.22 10.29
N SER A 39 -4.96 -4.44 9.89
CA SER A 39 -5.47 -4.72 8.55
C SER A 39 -6.89 -4.20 8.31
N ILE A 40 -7.69 -4.03 9.37
CA ILE A 40 -9.11 -3.61 9.31
C ILE A 40 -9.31 -2.26 10.02
N VAL A 41 -8.26 -1.43 10.08
CA VAL A 41 -8.35 -0.10 10.69
C VAL A 41 -9.38 0.76 9.96
N GLU A 42 -10.16 1.53 10.69
CA GLU A 42 -11.00 2.59 10.11
C GLU A 42 -10.18 3.87 9.93
N ALA A 43 -10.71 4.84 9.16
CA ALA A 43 -10.00 6.08 8.86
C ALA A 43 -9.55 6.82 10.13
N ASP A 44 -10.36 6.84 11.19
CA ASP A 44 -10.02 7.50 12.45
C ASP A 44 -8.98 6.75 13.31
N GLY A 45 -8.70 5.49 12.98
CA GLY A 45 -7.73 4.67 13.71
C GLY A 45 -6.30 4.76 13.19
N ILE A 46 -6.06 5.44 12.06
CA ILE A 46 -4.71 5.62 11.53
C ILE A 46 -3.94 6.64 12.39
N SER A 47 -2.64 6.41 12.55
CA SER A 47 -1.76 7.25 13.36
C SER A 47 -0.36 7.31 12.75
N GLY A 48 0.52 8.14 13.33
CA GLY A 48 1.91 8.26 12.88
C GLY A 48 2.12 9.33 11.80
N LYS A 49 3.27 9.26 11.11
CA LYS A 49 3.67 10.25 10.10
C LYS A 49 3.56 9.74 8.68
N THR A 50 3.59 8.42 8.49
CA THR A 50 3.53 7.77 7.18
C THR A 50 2.53 6.65 7.21
N LEU A 51 1.65 6.61 6.21
CA LEU A 51 0.70 5.54 5.99
C LEU A 51 1.22 4.63 4.87
N VAL A 52 1.45 3.37 5.20
CA VAL A 52 1.82 2.33 4.23
C VAL A 52 0.58 1.50 3.92
N LEU A 53 0.16 1.54 2.66
CA LEU A 53 -0.98 0.80 2.14
C LEU A 53 -0.49 -0.43 1.40
N ALA A 54 -0.73 -1.62 1.96
CA ALA A 54 -0.54 -2.87 1.21
C ALA A 54 -1.76 -3.09 0.33
N VAL A 55 -1.61 -2.84 -0.97
CA VAL A 55 -2.73 -2.90 -1.92
C VAL A 55 -2.74 -4.25 -2.61
N GLY A 56 -3.81 -5.02 -2.36
CA GLY A 56 -4.01 -6.32 -2.98
C GLY A 56 -5.37 -6.87 -2.58
N GLY A 57 -6.20 -7.16 -3.56
CA GLY A 57 -7.54 -7.68 -3.36
C GLY A 57 -7.56 -9.20 -3.19
N SER A 58 -8.26 -9.69 -2.16
CA SER A 58 -8.56 -11.11 -2.01
C SER A 58 -10.01 -11.34 -1.60
N SER A 59 -10.80 -11.98 -2.47
CA SER A 59 -12.19 -12.33 -2.15
C SER A 59 -12.29 -13.24 -0.92
N LYS A 60 -11.30 -14.14 -0.73
CA LYS A 60 -11.21 -14.98 0.47
C LYS A 60 -10.90 -14.16 1.72
N GLY A 61 -9.97 -13.21 1.62
CA GLY A 61 -9.59 -12.34 2.73
C GLY A 61 -10.71 -11.42 3.17
N LEU A 62 -11.39 -10.78 2.21
CA LEU A 62 -12.59 -9.98 2.45
C LEU A 62 -13.69 -10.80 3.13
N GLY A 63 -13.96 -12.01 2.64
CA GLY A 63 -14.92 -12.92 3.26
C GLY A 63 -14.55 -13.32 4.70
N ALA A 64 -13.27 -13.53 4.98
CA ALA A 64 -12.79 -13.85 6.33
C ALA A 64 -12.83 -12.65 7.28
N ALA A 65 -12.63 -11.43 6.76
CA ALA A 65 -12.76 -10.19 7.51
C ALA A 65 -14.23 -9.78 7.72
N GLY A 66 -15.18 -10.38 7.00
CA GLY A 66 -16.59 -10.01 7.03
C GLY A 66 -16.88 -8.69 6.32
N ILE A 67 -16.01 -8.24 5.40
CA ILE A 67 -16.09 -6.96 4.69
C ILE A 67 -16.38 -7.24 3.21
N LYS A 68 -17.29 -6.48 2.58
CA LYS A 68 -17.52 -6.58 1.13
C LYS A 68 -16.52 -5.73 0.36
N ALA A 69 -16.35 -6.03 -0.93
CA ALA A 69 -15.45 -5.25 -1.79
C ALA A 69 -15.83 -3.76 -1.86
N GLU A 70 -17.12 -3.45 -1.85
CA GLU A 70 -17.64 -2.07 -1.87
C GLU A 70 -17.35 -1.34 -0.55
N ASP A 71 -17.60 -2.00 0.59
CA ASP A 71 -17.30 -1.45 1.92
C ASP A 71 -15.80 -1.17 2.05
N GLU A 72 -14.97 -2.08 1.54
CA GLU A 72 -13.51 -1.92 1.53
C GLU A 72 -13.06 -0.75 0.64
N LEU A 73 -13.73 -0.50 -0.49
CA LEU A 73 -13.44 0.67 -1.34
C LEU A 73 -13.76 1.97 -0.61
N VAL A 74 -14.91 2.04 0.05
CA VAL A 74 -15.29 3.20 0.87
C VAL A 74 -14.26 3.42 1.97
N ARG A 75 -13.92 2.36 2.71
CA ARG A 75 -12.91 2.42 3.78
C ARG A 75 -11.54 2.89 3.25
N ALA A 76 -11.11 2.38 2.10
CA ALA A 76 -9.85 2.77 1.48
C ALA A 76 -9.82 4.27 1.13
N ALA A 77 -10.91 4.76 0.54
CA ALA A 77 -11.06 6.17 0.21
C ALA A 77 -11.05 7.06 1.46
N GLU A 78 -11.73 6.65 2.53
CA GLU A 78 -11.76 7.39 3.80
C GLU A 78 -10.39 7.42 4.49
N ILE A 79 -9.67 6.29 4.50
CA ILE A 79 -8.31 6.21 5.06
C ILE A 79 -7.37 7.15 4.32
N VAL A 80 -7.38 7.10 2.99
CA VAL A 80 -6.55 7.97 2.15
C VAL A 80 -6.91 9.44 2.38
N LYS A 81 -8.21 9.77 2.42
CA LYS A 81 -8.68 11.13 2.70
C LYS A 81 -8.18 11.61 4.06
N LYS A 82 -8.35 10.81 5.12
CA LYS A 82 -7.90 11.15 6.47
C LYS A 82 -6.39 11.33 6.54
N ALA A 83 -5.62 10.46 5.88
CA ALA A 83 -4.18 10.56 5.82
C ALA A 83 -3.75 11.88 5.17
N LYS A 84 -4.42 12.29 4.08
CA LYS A 84 -4.18 13.61 3.45
C LYS A 84 -4.57 14.77 4.36
N GLU A 85 -5.70 14.70 5.06
CA GLU A 85 -6.11 15.72 6.04
C GLU A 85 -5.10 15.87 7.18
N GLN A 86 -4.48 14.76 7.60
CA GLN A 86 -3.44 14.72 8.62
C GLN A 86 -2.04 15.05 8.08
N ASN A 87 -1.89 15.36 6.79
CA ASN A 87 -0.62 15.57 6.10
C ASN A 87 0.37 14.40 6.30
N MET A 88 -0.17 13.18 6.36
CA MET A 88 0.64 11.96 6.39
C MET A 88 1.15 11.65 4.98
N VAL A 89 2.34 11.06 4.91
CA VAL A 89 2.91 10.56 3.66
C VAL A 89 2.27 9.23 3.33
N ILE A 90 1.72 9.07 2.13
CA ILE A 90 1.02 7.85 1.70
C ILE A 90 1.91 7.04 0.77
N ILE A 91 2.29 5.83 1.20
CA ILE A 91 3.07 4.88 0.39
C ILE A 91 2.20 3.70 0.00
N SER A 92 1.94 3.52 -1.29
CA SER A 92 1.27 2.33 -1.81
C SER A 92 2.28 1.25 -2.16
N VAL A 93 2.13 0.06 -1.58
CA VAL A 93 3.00 -1.10 -1.80
C VAL A 93 2.18 -2.24 -2.38
N HIS A 94 2.53 -2.66 -3.59
CA HIS A 94 1.97 -3.83 -4.26
C HIS A 94 3.04 -4.90 -4.47
N VAL A 95 3.08 -5.88 -3.56
CA VAL A 95 4.01 -7.03 -3.63
C VAL A 95 3.38 -8.29 -4.22
N GLY A 96 2.08 -8.26 -4.49
CA GLY A 96 1.32 -9.42 -4.91
C GLY A 96 1.61 -9.90 -6.34
N GLY A 97 2.20 -9.05 -7.18
CA GLY A 97 2.54 -9.37 -8.56
C GLY A 97 1.32 -9.63 -9.44
N GLU A 98 1.55 -10.23 -10.60
CA GLU A 98 0.49 -10.55 -11.57
C GLU A 98 -0.63 -11.42 -10.97
N ALA A 99 -0.27 -12.34 -10.08
CA ALA A 99 -1.23 -13.22 -9.39
C ALA A 99 -2.22 -12.48 -8.48
N ARG A 100 -1.92 -11.22 -8.14
CA ARG A 100 -2.75 -10.33 -7.32
C ARG A 100 -3.23 -9.12 -8.11
N ARG A 101 -3.00 -9.08 -9.42
CA ARG A 101 -3.71 -8.21 -10.36
C ARG A 101 -5.01 -8.90 -10.80
N GLY A 102 -6.01 -8.11 -11.16
CA GLY A 102 -7.34 -8.60 -11.51
C GLY A 102 -8.43 -7.67 -11.04
N GLU A 103 -9.68 -7.91 -11.45
CA GLU A 103 -10.76 -6.91 -11.35
C GLU A 103 -10.96 -6.34 -9.94
N LEU A 104 -10.85 -7.18 -8.90
CA LEU A 104 -11.03 -6.76 -7.50
C LEU A 104 -9.84 -5.92 -7.02
N SER A 105 -8.60 -6.38 -7.22
CA SER A 105 -7.40 -5.64 -6.84
C SER A 105 -7.27 -4.33 -7.62
N ASP A 106 -7.54 -4.37 -8.91
CA ASP A 106 -7.40 -3.23 -9.80
C ASP A 106 -8.38 -2.11 -9.39
N LYS A 107 -9.58 -2.44 -8.88
CA LYS A 107 -10.49 -1.45 -8.26
C LYS A 107 -9.84 -0.75 -7.06
N PHE A 108 -9.27 -1.51 -6.12
CA PHE A 108 -8.59 -0.94 -4.96
C PHE A 108 -7.37 -0.09 -5.36
N ILE A 109 -6.57 -0.58 -6.31
CA ILE A 109 -5.38 0.12 -6.80
C ILE A 109 -5.79 1.45 -7.45
N ASN A 110 -6.83 1.46 -8.30
CA ASN A 110 -7.36 2.70 -8.89
C ASN A 110 -7.82 3.70 -7.82
N GLU A 111 -8.35 3.23 -6.69
CA GLU A 111 -8.86 4.11 -5.64
C GLU A 111 -7.72 4.75 -4.83
N VAL A 112 -6.65 4.02 -4.50
CA VAL A 112 -5.62 4.51 -3.56
C VAL A 112 -4.36 5.06 -4.22
N VAL A 113 -3.95 4.51 -5.35
CA VAL A 113 -2.68 4.88 -6.02
C VAL A 113 -2.62 6.36 -6.44
N PRO A 114 -3.68 6.96 -7.01
CA PRO A 114 -3.66 8.37 -7.43
C PRO A 114 -3.43 9.38 -6.30
N TYR A 115 -3.63 8.96 -5.05
CA TYR A 115 -3.44 9.78 -3.86
C TYR A 115 -2.16 9.48 -3.09
N SER A 116 -1.37 8.51 -3.56
CA SER A 116 -0.12 8.12 -2.92
C SER A 116 0.99 9.11 -3.26
N ASP A 117 1.89 9.37 -2.32
CA ASP A 117 3.09 10.18 -2.51
C ASP A 117 4.25 9.34 -3.06
N TYR A 118 4.20 8.01 -2.87
CA TYR A 118 5.17 7.07 -3.41
C TYR A 118 4.58 5.69 -3.63
N ILE A 119 5.03 5.03 -4.69
CA ILE A 119 4.50 3.75 -5.12
C ILE A 119 5.66 2.75 -5.24
N ILE A 120 5.49 1.58 -4.63
CA ILE A 120 6.43 0.47 -4.78
C ILE A 120 5.67 -0.73 -5.32
N VAL A 121 6.12 -1.24 -6.46
CA VAL A 121 5.48 -2.37 -7.13
C VAL A 121 6.50 -3.42 -7.55
N VAL A 122 6.16 -4.69 -7.41
CA VAL A 122 6.97 -5.75 -8.02
C VAL A 122 6.76 -5.76 -9.54
N LYS A 123 7.82 -5.97 -10.31
CA LYS A 123 7.83 -5.90 -11.78
C LYS A 123 6.74 -6.76 -12.42
N ASP A 124 6.48 -7.94 -11.86
CA ASP A 124 5.40 -8.81 -12.33
C ASP A 124 4.00 -8.18 -12.20
N GLY A 125 3.78 -7.32 -11.20
CA GLY A 125 2.50 -6.65 -10.96
C GLY A 125 2.26 -5.42 -11.84
N ASN A 126 3.25 -4.95 -12.59
CA ASN A 126 3.16 -3.76 -13.44
C ASN A 126 3.59 -4.03 -14.90
N LYS A 127 3.50 -5.28 -15.38
CA LYS A 127 3.89 -5.65 -16.76
C LYS A 127 3.14 -4.86 -17.84
N ASP A 128 1.92 -4.42 -17.53
CA ASP A 128 1.02 -3.67 -18.41
C ASP A 128 1.13 -2.14 -18.25
N GLY A 129 2.04 -1.67 -17.40
CA GLY A 129 2.21 -0.25 -17.07
C GLY A 129 1.00 0.35 -16.34
N PHE A 130 0.18 -0.47 -15.69
CA PHE A 130 -1.02 -0.01 -14.99
C PHE A 130 -0.71 0.98 -13.86
N PHE A 131 0.29 0.68 -13.02
CA PHE A 131 0.69 1.58 -11.94
C PHE A 131 1.30 2.88 -12.49
N GLU A 132 2.04 2.82 -13.60
CA GLU A 132 2.59 4.02 -14.26
C GLU A 132 1.49 4.98 -14.73
N LYS A 133 0.41 4.43 -15.30
CA LYS A 133 -0.75 5.22 -15.74
C LYS A 133 -1.47 5.88 -14.56
N LEU A 134 -1.52 5.21 -13.41
CA LEU A 134 -2.19 5.72 -12.20
C LEU A 134 -1.33 6.70 -11.40
N ALA A 135 -0.01 6.49 -11.40
CA ALA A 135 0.93 7.33 -10.68
C ALA A 135 0.88 8.79 -11.13
N LYS A 136 0.62 9.08 -12.43
CA LYS A 136 0.46 10.45 -12.99
C LYS A 136 1.49 11.48 -12.50
N GLY A 137 2.75 11.06 -12.30
CA GLY A 137 3.84 11.92 -11.81
C GLY A 137 4.28 11.65 -10.36
N VAL A 138 3.59 10.78 -9.64
CA VAL A 138 4.03 10.24 -8.34
C VAL A 138 5.29 9.38 -8.56
N PRO A 139 6.35 9.55 -7.73
CA PRO A 139 7.52 8.71 -7.83
C PRO A 139 7.17 7.24 -7.57
N MET A 140 7.70 6.38 -8.42
CA MET A 140 7.45 4.94 -8.40
C MET A 140 8.77 4.19 -8.52
N ASP A 141 8.98 3.19 -7.66
CA ASP A 141 10.09 2.23 -7.80
C ASP A 141 9.53 0.83 -8.10
N THR A 142 10.10 0.19 -9.12
CA THR A 142 9.71 -1.16 -9.55
C THR A 142 10.84 -2.14 -9.21
N VAL A 143 10.53 -3.21 -8.49
CA VAL A 143 11.53 -4.20 -8.04
C VAL A 143 11.28 -5.58 -8.62
N GLU A 144 12.32 -6.36 -8.86
CA GLU A 144 12.15 -7.69 -9.48
C GLU A 144 11.57 -8.74 -8.53
N LYS A 145 11.79 -8.59 -7.22
CA LYS A 145 11.37 -9.54 -6.20
C LYS A 145 10.79 -8.83 -4.99
N ILE A 146 9.86 -9.48 -4.30
CA ILE A 146 9.24 -9.01 -3.05
C ILE A 146 10.32 -8.62 -2.03
N THR A 147 11.40 -9.39 -1.91
CA THR A 147 12.48 -9.10 -0.96
C THR A 147 13.25 -7.82 -1.27
N ALA A 148 13.29 -7.40 -2.53
CA ALA A 148 13.97 -6.18 -2.96
C ALA A 148 13.12 -4.93 -2.65
N VAL A 149 11.88 -5.06 -2.18
CA VAL A 149 11.06 -3.93 -1.69
C VAL A 149 11.67 -3.28 -0.44
N VAL A 150 12.51 -4.00 0.31
CA VAL A 150 13.19 -3.43 1.50
C VAL A 150 14.05 -2.23 1.13
N ASP A 151 14.75 -2.26 0.00
CA ASP A 151 15.66 -1.19 -0.42
C ASP A 151 14.94 0.14 -0.73
N PRO A 152 13.90 0.19 -1.58
CA PRO A 152 13.12 1.41 -1.80
C PRO A 152 12.34 1.84 -0.56
N LEU A 153 11.92 0.92 0.32
CA LEU A 153 11.35 1.30 1.61
C LEU A 153 12.39 2.02 2.47
N LYS A 154 13.58 1.44 2.68
CA LYS A 154 14.65 2.10 3.45
C LYS A 154 15.02 3.46 2.87
N ALA A 155 15.11 3.57 1.54
CA ALA A 155 15.43 4.83 0.88
C ALA A 155 14.31 5.87 0.98
N ALA A 156 13.05 5.45 1.10
CA ALA A 156 11.91 6.34 1.23
C ALA A 156 11.77 6.95 2.62
N PHE A 157 12.28 6.30 3.68
CA PHE A 157 12.20 6.79 5.05
C PHE A 157 13.46 7.59 5.45
N LYS A 158 13.26 8.72 6.12
CA LYS A 158 14.32 9.57 6.71
C LYS A 158 14.87 8.98 8.01
#